data_AF-A0A524ICE6-F1
#
_entry.id   AF-A0A524ICE6-F1
#
_cell.length_a   1.000
_cell.length_b   1.000
_cell.length_c   1.000
_cell.angle_alpha   90.00
_cell.angle_beta   90.00
_cell.angle_gamma   90.00
#
_symmetry.space_group_name_H-M   'P 1'
#
loop_
_entity.id
_entity.type
_entity.pdbx_description
1 polymer ?
#
loop_
_entity_poly.entity_id
_entity_poly.type
_entity_poly.pdbx_seq_one_letter_code
_entity_poly.pdbx_strand_id
1 'polypeptide(L)'
;MIPYFEQPVLSLGPLKIHAFGVLVATAMLVGIQMTLARCKKLSLDQDLCADLLFYTLIAGFVSAHLFAVLAYSPGKVAKNPWMLLKIWENISSYGGVLGALFGIWLFFRWKSPPLPAGTGWK
;
A
#
# COMPACT_ATOMS: atom_id res chain seq x y z
N MET A 1 -23.56 -10.36 -26.48
CA MET A 1 -23.24 -9.62 -25.24
C MET A 1 -22.41 -10.54 -24.37
N ILE A 2 -21.29 -10.06 -23.81
CA ILE A 2 -20.47 -10.87 -22.90
C ILE A 2 -21.22 -10.97 -21.57
N PRO A 3 -21.43 -12.18 -21.00
CA PRO A 3 -22.06 -12.31 -19.68
C PRO A 3 -21.19 -11.63 -18.62
N TYR A 4 -21.78 -10.72 -17.84
CA TYR A 4 -21.13 -10.07 -16.70
C TYR A 4 -21.60 -10.72 -15.41
N PHE A 5 -20.65 -11.09 -14.55
CA PHE A 5 -20.93 -11.58 -13.21
C PHE A 5 -20.89 -10.40 -12.23
N GLU A 6 -21.96 -10.21 -11.47
CA GLU A 6 -21.95 -9.19 -10.41
C GLU A 6 -20.93 -9.54 -9.33
N GLN A 7 -20.24 -8.52 -8.82
CA GLN A 7 -19.28 -8.71 -7.75
C GLN A 7 -20.01 -9.05 -6.45
N PRO A 8 -19.64 -10.14 -5.75
CA PRO A 8 -20.26 -10.47 -4.48
C PRO A 8 -19.96 -9.38 -3.43
N VAL A 9 -20.99 -8.99 -2.69
CA VAL A 9 -20.90 -8.02 -1.59
C VAL A 9 -21.52 -8.64 -0.35
N LEU A 10 -20.74 -8.74 0.73
CA LEU A 10 -21.24 -9.13 2.04
C LEU A 10 -21.58 -7.87 2.83
N SER A 11 -22.84 -7.74 3.26
CA SER A 11 -23.29 -6.59 4.05
C SER A 11 -23.37 -6.97 5.53
N LEU A 12 -22.58 -6.31 6.37
CA LEU A 12 -22.59 -6.41 7.82
C LEU A 12 -23.08 -5.08 8.40
N GLY A 13 -24.39 -4.87 8.38
CA GLY A 13 -25.01 -3.59 8.78
C GLY A 13 -24.54 -2.42 7.88
N PRO A 14 -23.91 -1.36 8.44
CA PRO A 14 -23.41 -0.24 7.65
C PRO A 14 -22.12 -0.57 6.87
N LEU A 15 -21.46 -1.70 7.17
CA LEU A 15 -20.21 -2.11 6.53
C LEU A 15 -20.52 -3.01 5.33
N LYS A 16 -20.05 -2.58 4.15
CA LYS A 16 -20.11 -3.38 2.92
C LYS A 16 -18.74 -3.91 2.59
N ILE A 17 -18.58 -5.23 2.59
CA ILE A 17 -17.34 -5.92 2.23
C ILE A 17 -17.48 -6.39 0.78
N HIS A 18 -16.70 -5.79 -0.10
CA HIS A 18 -16.64 -6.16 -1.51
C HIS A 18 -15.64 -7.30 -1.70
N ALA A 19 -15.98 -8.31 -2.51
CA ALA A 19 -15.08 -9.43 -2.80
C ALA A 19 -13.72 -8.97 -3.37
N PHE A 20 -13.71 -7.90 -4.17
CA PHE A 20 -12.47 -7.29 -4.65
C PHE A 20 -11.58 -6.78 -3.51
N GLY A 21 -12.18 -6.12 -2.51
CA GLY A 21 -11.43 -5.64 -1.33
C GLY A 21 -10.84 -6.78 -0.53
N VAL A 22 -11.57 -7.90 -0.40
CA VAL A 22 -11.05 -9.13 0.23
C VAL A 22 -9.86 -9.67 -0.56
N LEU A 23 -9.95 -9.73 -1.89
CA LEU A 23 -8.85 -10.18 -2.75
C LEU A 23 -7.61 -9.29 -2.62
N VAL A 24 -7.78 -7.97 -2.54
CA VAL A 24 -6.65 -7.03 -2.34
C VAL A 24 -6.04 -7.24 -0.95
N ALA A 25 -6.86 -7.39 0.09
CA ALA A 25 -6.38 -7.63 1.46
C ALA A 25 -5.62 -8.96 1.56
N THR A 26 -6.11 -10.03 0.94
CA THR A 26 -5.42 -11.32 0.93
C THR A 26 -4.11 -11.25 0.16
N ALA A 27 -4.09 -10.60 -1.01
CA ALA A 27 -2.87 -10.37 -1.78
C ALA A 27 -1.82 -9.59 -0.96
N MET A 28 -2.24 -8.57 -0.22
CA MET A 28 -1.35 -7.80 0.65
C MET A 28 -0.77 -8.67 1.78
N LEU A 29 -1.62 -9.44 2.48
CA LEU A 29 -1.17 -10.34 3.55
C LEU A 29 -0.20 -11.39 3.04
N VAL A 30 -0.51 -12.03 1.91
CA VAL A 30 0.39 -13.01 1.27
C VAL A 30 1.71 -12.35 0.88
N GLY A 31 1.67 -11.16 0.29
CA GLY A 31 2.87 -10.40 -0.07
C GLY A 31 3.76 -10.04 1.13
N ILE A 32 3.17 -9.63 2.25
CA ILE A 32 3.87 -9.36 3.51
C ILE A 32 4.56 -10.65 4.00
N GLN A 33 3.81 -11.74 4.11
CA GLN A 33 4.32 -13.01 4.61
C GLN A 33 5.44 -13.56 3.72
N MET A 34 5.29 -13.46 2.39
CA MET A 34 6.32 -13.87 1.43
C MET A 34 7.58 -13.03 1.55
N THR A 35 7.44 -11.71 1.73
CA THR A 35 8.57 -10.80 1.91
C THR A 35 9.34 -11.13 3.18
N LEU A 36 8.65 -11.28 4.31
CA LEU A 36 9.27 -11.66 5.59
C LEU A 36 9.92 -13.04 5.54
N ALA A 37 9.25 -14.03 4.94
CA ALA A 37 9.84 -15.36 4.73
C ALA A 37 11.10 -15.32 3.87
N ARG A 38 11.12 -14.46 2.83
CA ARG A 38 12.29 -14.25 1.97
C ARG A 38 13.42 -13.58 2.73
N CYS A 39 13.13 -12.54 3.52
CA CYS A 39 14.09 -11.89 4.40
C CYS A 39 14.74 -12.90 5.34
N LYS A 40 13.93 -13.74 6.00
CA LYS A 40 14.43 -14.79 6.89
C LYS A 40 15.32 -15.80 6.18
N LYS A 41 14.94 -16.22 4.97
CA LYS A 41 15.74 -17.15 4.14
C LYS A 41 17.09 -16.56 3.72
N LEU A 42 17.15 -15.24 3.58
CA LEU A 42 18.36 -14.50 3.24
C LEU A 42 19.15 -14.04 4.48
N SER A 43 18.77 -14.49 5.69
CA SER A 43 19.38 -14.05 6.95
C SER A 43 19.36 -12.54 7.16
N LEU A 44 18.35 -11.85 6.60
CA LEU A 44 18.16 -10.42 6.82
C LEU A 44 17.62 -10.16 8.22
N ASP A 45 18.01 -9.01 8.76
CA ASP A 45 17.38 -8.41 9.93
C ASP A 45 15.87 -8.30 9.69
N GLN A 46 15.10 -9.00 10.53
CA GLN A 46 13.64 -9.07 10.42
C GLN A 46 12.98 -7.74 10.77
N ASP A 47 13.57 -6.97 11.69
CA ASP A 47 13.05 -5.69 12.12
C ASP A 47 13.21 -4.67 10.98
N LEU A 48 14.38 -4.65 10.32
CA LEU A 48 14.59 -3.83 9.13
C LEU A 48 13.67 -4.22 7.97
N CYS A 49 13.39 -5.51 7.79
CA CYS A 49 12.42 -5.95 6.78
C CYS A 49 10.98 -5.53 7.11
N ALA A 50 10.57 -5.65 8.38
CA ALA A 50 9.27 -5.17 8.84
C ALA A 50 9.15 -3.65 8.67
N ASP A 51 10.21 -2.91 8.96
CA ASP A 51 10.29 -1.47 8.75
C ASP A 51 10.17 -1.09 7.28
N LEU A 52 10.89 -1.76 6.38
CA LEU A 52 10.77 -1.52 4.95
C LEU A 52 9.32 -1.71 4.49
N LEU A 53 8.68 -2.80 4.93
CA LEU A 53 7.27 -3.06 4.63
C LEU A 53 6.35 -1.96 5.19
N PHE A 54 6.59 -1.52 6.43
CA PHE A 54 5.82 -0.45 7.06
C PHE A 54 5.91 0.86 6.27
N TYR A 55 7.13 1.30 5.93
CA TYR A 55 7.36 2.51 5.13
C TYR A 55 6.70 2.40 3.75
N THR A 56 6.85 1.24 3.08
CA THR A 56 6.29 0.99 1.75
C THR A 56 4.76 1.04 1.77
N LEU A 57 4.13 0.36 2.72
CA LEU A 57 2.67 0.27 2.82
C LEU A 57 2.06 1.61 3.22
N ILE A 58 2.58 2.28 4.25
CA ILE A 58 2.03 3.58 4.69
C ILE A 58 2.16 4.62 3.59
N ALA A 59 3.34 4.78 3.01
CA ALA A 59 3.54 5.75 1.94
C ALA A 59 2.67 5.40 0.72
N GLY A 60 2.52 4.12 0.40
CA GLY A 60 1.62 3.62 -0.64
C GLY A 60 0.16 4.00 -0.39
N PHE A 61 -0.43 3.65 0.76
CA PHE A 61 -1.84 3.97 1.03
C PHE A 61 -2.12 5.47 1.10
N VAL A 62 -1.25 6.24 1.76
CA VAL A 62 -1.42 7.69 1.91
C VAL A 62 -1.36 8.38 0.55
N SER A 63 -0.33 8.08 -0.25
CA SER A 63 -0.18 8.65 -1.59
C SER A 63 -1.30 8.20 -2.55
N ALA A 64 -1.77 6.95 -2.44
CA ALA A 64 -2.84 6.44 -3.28
C ALA A 64 -4.13 7.25 -3.12
N HIS A 65 -4.46 7.60 -1.89
CA HIS A 65 -5.61 8.45 -1.59
C HIS A 65 -5.38 9.90 -2.03
N LEU A 66 -4.25 10.50 -1.62
CA LEU A 66 -3.94 11.89 -1.95
C LEU A 66 -3.90 12.11 -3.46
N PHE A 67 -3.29 11.18 -4.21
CA PHE A 67 -3.24 11.24 -5.66
C PHE A 67 -4.64 11.11 -6.27
N ALA A 68 -5.48 10.19 -5.79
CA ALA A 68 -6.84 10.04 -6.28
C ALA A 68 -7.66 11.34 -6.12
N VAL A 69 -7.57 11.95 -4.94
CA VAL A 69 -8.35 13.14 -4.59
C VAL A 69 -7.82 14.39 -5.32
N LEU A 70 -6.50 14.58 -5.38
CA LEU A 70 -5.89 15.74 -6.03
C LEU A 70 -5.92 15.65 -7.56
N ALA A 71 -5.62 14.48 -8.14
CA ALA A 71 -5.56 14.32 -9.59
C ALA A 71 -6.95 14.18 -10.22
N TYR A 72 -7.88 13.46 -9.58
CA TYR A 72 -9.17 13.13 -10.19
C TYR A 72 -10.32 14.01 -9.70
N SER A 73 -10.18 14.73 -8.59
CA SER A 73 -11.26 15.53 -8.01
C SER A 73 -10.82 16.86 -7.38
N PRO A 74 -9.94 17.65 -8.02
CA PRO A 74 -9.39 18.88 -7.42
C PRO A 74 -10.47 19.90 -7.03
N GLY A 75 -11.54 20.03 -7.84
CA GLY A 75 -12.66 20.92 -7.53
C GLY A 75 -13.48 20.51 -6.31
N LYS A 76 -13.51 19.22 -5.95
CA LYS A 76 -14.17 18.74 -4.72
C LYS A 76 -13.32 19.03 -3.48
N VAL A 77 -11.99 18.97 -3.61
CA VAL A 77 -11.06 19.32 -2.53
C VAL A 77 -11.19 20.78 -2.14
N ALA A 78 -11.27 21.68 -3.12
CA ALA A 78 -11.43 23.11 -2.87
C ALA A 78 -12.71 23.44 -2.08
N LYS A 79 -13.78 22.66 -2.28
CA LYS A 79 -15.06 22.82 -1.56
C LYS A 79 -15.06 22.15 -0.18
N ASN A 80 -14.31 21.07 -0.01
CA ASN A 80 -14.22 20.35 1.26
C ASN A 80 -12.82 19.76 1.48
N PRO A 81 -11.90 20.53 2.09
CA PRO A 81 -10.53 20.09 2.36
C PRO A 81 -10.43 18.86 3.27
N TRP A 82 -11.44 18.62 4.12
CA TRP A 82 -11.50 17.47 5.02
C TRP A 82 -11.47 16.12 4.29
N MET A 83 -11.79 16.10 2.99
CA MET A 83 -11.70 14.90 2.16
C MET A 83 -10.29 14.32 2.12
N LEU A 84 -9.24 15.15 2.25
CA LEU A 84 -7.84 14.70 2.24
C LEU A 84 -7.49 13.76 3.40
N LEU A 85 -8.22 13.84 4.51
CA LEU A 85 -7.98 13.01 5.69
C LEU A 85 -8.75 11.68 5.62
N LYS A 86 -9.69 11.55 4.69
CA LYS A 86 -10.55 10.37 4.57
C LYS A 86 -9.88 9.30 3.72
N ILE A 87 -8.74 8.81 4.18
CA ILE A 87 -7.87 7.85 3.45
C ILE A 87 -8.56 6.55 3.03
N TRP A 88 -9.72 6.23 3.61
CA TRP A 88 -10.55 5.08 3.27
C TRP A 88 -11.47 5.31 2.05
N GLU A 89 -11.66 6.55 1.60
CA GLU A 89 -12.45 6.89 0.42
C GLU A 89 -11.53 7.03 -0.80
N ASN A 90 -11.83 6.37 -1.93
CA ASN A 90 -11.13 6.55 -3.22
C ASN A 90 -9.60 6.35 -3.19
N ILE A 91 -9.12 5.30 -3.85
CA ILE A 91 -7.70 4.95 -3.91
C ILE A 91 -7.25 4.88 -5.38
N SER A 92 -6.11 5.47 -5.71
CA SER A 92 -5.49 5.38 -7.03
C SER A 92 -4.35 4.37 -7.03
N SER A 93 -4.37 3.41 -7.95
CA SER A 93 -3.26 2.46 -8.13
C SER A 93 -1.96 3.16 -8.52
N TYR A 94 -2.02 4.21 -9.35
CA TYR A 94 -0.83 4.99 -9.75
C TYR A 94 -0.22 5.71 -8.55
N GLY A 95 -1.07 6.36 -7.75
CA GLY A 95 -0.63 6.98 -6.50
C GLY A 95 0.03 5.97 -5.58
N GLY A 96 -0.60 4.80 -5.40
CA GLY A 96 -0.08 3.74 -4.53
C GLY A 96 1.28 3.20 -4.93
N VAL A 97 1.51 2.96 -6.23
CA VAL A 97 2.83 2.52 -6.71
C VAL A 97 3.88 3.62 -6.50
N LEU A 98 3.56 4.87 -6.84
CA LEU A 98 4.48 6.00 -6.68
C LEU A 98 4.86 6.21 -5.20
N GLY A 99 3.90 6.19 -4.28
CA GLY A 99 4.21 6.33 -2.87
C GLY A 99 4.88 5.11 -2.26
N ALA A 100 4.60 3.90 -2.73
CA ALA A 100 5.33 2.71 -2.30
C ALA A 100 6.82 2.84 -2.64
N LEU A 101 7.14 3.23 -3.88
CA LEU A 101 8.53 3.50 -4.29
C LEU A 101 9.17 4.62 -3.48
N PHE A 102 8.41 5.69 -3.20
CA PHE A 102 8.87 6.77 -2.34
C PHE A 102 9.13 6.32 -0.91
N GLY A 103 8.26 5.46 -0.34
CA GLY A 103 8.44 4.87 0.99
C GLY A 103 9.69 3.99 1.08
N ILE A 104 9.95 3.19 0.04
CA ILE A 104 11.19 2.40 -0.08
C ILE A 104 12.41 3.34 -0.09
N TRP A 105 12.38 4.39 -0.92
CA TRP A 105 13.44 5.38 -0.97
C TRP A 105 13.67 6.06 0.40
N LEU A 106 12.58 6.41 1.09
CA LEU A 106 12.63 7.04 2.40
C LEU A 106 13.26 6.12 3.47
N PHE A 107 12.90 4.84 3.45
CA PHE A 107 13.50 3.83 4.32
C PHE A 107 15.02 3.75 4.09
N PHE A 108 15.47 3.67 2.84
CA PHE A 108 16.90 3.62 2.54
C PHE A 108 17.63 4.93 2.87
N ARG A 109 16.92 6.06 2.80
CA ARG A 109 17.49 7.36 3.10
C ARG A 109 17.70 7.60 4.60
N TRP A 110 16.85 7.05 5.46
CA TRP A 110 16.82 7.38 6.89
C TRP A 110 17.08 6.22 7.84
N LYS A 111 16.70 5.00 7.48
CA LYS A 111 16.71 3.86 8.41
C LYS A 111 17.67 2.74 7.99
N SER A 112 17.90 2.53 6.70
CA SER A 112 18.79 1.45 6.29
C SER A 112 20.23 1.75 6.75
N PRO A 113 20.90 0.80 7.42
CA PRO A 113 22.36 0.88 7.56
C PRO A 113 23.00 0.93 6.17
N PRO A 114 24.20 1.53 6.03
CA PRO A 114 24.92 1.54 4.76
C PRO A 114 25.06 0.10 4.26
N LEU A 115 24.46 -0.18 3.11
CA LEU A 115 24.54 -1.51 2.49
C LEU A 115 26.01 -1.81 2.24
N PRO A 116 26.58 -2.90 2.79
CA PRO A 116 27.98 -3.22 2.54
C PRO A 116 28.17 -3.43 1.05
N ALA A 117 29.06 -2.62 0.46
CA ALA A 117 29.40 -2.73 -0.95
C ALA A 117 30.07 -4.09 -1.21
N GLY A 118 29.34 -5.02 -1.82
CA GLY A 118 29.91 -6.26 -2.35
C GLY A 118 29.71 -7.53 -1.52
N THR A 119 29.07 -7.49 -0.35
CA THR A 119 28.65 -8.72 0.33
C THR A 119 27.16 -8.87 0.13
N GLY A 120 26.75 -9.85 -0.68
CA GLY A 120 25.35 -10.24 -0.77
C GLY A 120 24.83 -10.50 0.64
N TRP A 121 23.98 -9.60 1.11
CA TRP A 121 23.16 -9.67 2.32
C TRP A 121 23.39 -10.96 3.15
N LYS A 122 24.38 -10.91 4.05
CA LYS A 122 24.65 -11.93 5.07
C LYS A 122 24.75 -11.25 6.41
#